data_AF-A0AAV0WXT8-F1
#
_entry.id   AF-A0AAV0WXT8-F1
#
_cell.length_a   1.000
_cell.length_b   1.000
_cell.length_c   1.000
_cell.angle_alpha   90.00
_cell.angle_beta   90.00
_cell.angle_gamma   90.00
#
_symmetry.space_group_name_H-M   'P 1'
#
loop_
_entity.id
_entity.type
_entity.pdbx_description
1 polymer ?
#
loop_
_entity_poly.entity_id
_entity_poly.type
_entity_poly.pdbx_seq_one_letter_code
_entity_poly.pdbx_strand_id
1 'polypeptide(L)'
;MLHGYRPRFHQGVLRELSKTADNWEPPEEVREAVREQLEKNKKNKDKARYDRHGHDNTNYTNGEVVVMKRVPTVTGESTKLQDRYRGPLVVIEVLPGDVYRVAELDQTKNSRFATTAHVSQLKS
;
A
#
# COMPACT_ATOMS: atom_id res chain seq x y z
N MET A 1 -22.77 -33.75 26.64
CA MET A 1 -21.33 -34.08 26.68
C MET A 1 -20.65 -33.17 27.71
N LEU A 2 -20.17 -33.74 28.81
CA LEU A 2 -19.59 -33.01 29.95
C LEU A 2 -18.20 -32.47 29.58
N HIS A 3 -18.07 -31.17 29.33
CA HIS A 3 -16.78 -30.51 29.15
C HIS A 3 -16.16 -30.32 30.54
N GLY A 4 -14.96 -30.88 30.77
CA GLY A 4 -14.23 -30.73 32.04
C GLY A 4 -13.92 -32.02 32.81
N TYR A 5 -14.20 -33.21 32.26
CA TYR A 5 -13.73 -34.45 32.88
C TYR A 5 -12.20 -34.56 32.80
N ARG A 6 -11.53 -34.50 33.96
CA ARG A 6 -10.08 -34.66 34.11
C ARG A 6 -9.80 -36.06 34.67
N PRO A 7 -9.53 -37.08 33.84
CA PRO A 7 -9.28 -38.44 34.31
C PRO A 7 -8.05 -38.44 35.22
N ARG A 8 -8.23 -38.88 36.48
CA ARG A 8 -7.10 -39.18 37.36
C ARG A 8 -6.60 -40.57 37.00
N PHE A 9 -5.68 -40.67 36.06
CA PHE A 9 -5.01 -41.94 35.76
C PHE A 9 -4.19 -42.38 36.97
N HIS A 10 -4.61 -43.45 37.64
CA HIS A 10 -3.77 -44.17 38.62
C HIS A 10 -2.90 -45.16 37.84
N GLN A 11 -2.17 -44.68 36.84
CA GLN A 11 -1.17 -45.49 36.17
C GLN A 11 0.11 -45.35 36.99
N GLY A 12 0.57 -46.46 37.57
CA GLY A 12 1.87 -46.54 38.24
C GLY A 12 3.02 -46.31 37.26
N VAL A 13 4.13 -47.05 37.44
CA VAL A 13 5.42 -46.92 36.72
C VAL A 13 5.32 -46.81 35.18
N LEU A 14 4.20 -47.23 34.57
CA LEU A 14 3.92 -47.06 33.13
C LEU A 14 3.96 -45.59 32.66
N ARG A 15 3.64 -44.61 33.51
CA ARG A 15 3.71 -43.17 33.17
C ARG A 15 5.14 -42.67 33.01
N GLU A 16 6.11 -43.29 33.66
CA GLU A 16 7.54 -42.96 33.52
C GLU A 16 8.14 -43.53 32.22
N LEU A 17 7.50 -44.56 31.66
CA LEU A 17 7.91 -45.21 30.40
C LEU A 17 7.31 -44.52 29.15
N SER A 18 6.33 -43.63 29.30
CA SER A 18 5.78 -42.89 28.17
C SER A 18 6.73 -41.76 27.75
N LYS A 19 7.22 -41.82 26.51
CA LYS A 19 8.08 -40.78 25.91
C LYS A 19 7.35 -39.45 25.64
N THR A 20 6.03 -39.45 25.78
CA THR A 20 5.19 -38.26 25.69
C THR A 20 5.10 -37.65 27.09
N ALA A 21 5.98 -36.69 27.37
CA ALA A 21 5.86 -35.87 28.58
C ALA A 21 4.44 -35.26 28.63
N ASP A 22 3.81 -35.32 29.79
CA ASP A 22 2.50 -34.75 30.13
C ASP A 22 2.51 -33.21 30.14
N ASN A 23 3.00 -32.59 29.06
CA ASN A 23 2.86 -31.16 28.84
C ASN A 23 1.48 -30.92 28.23
N TRP A 24 0.44 -31.04 29.06
CA TRP A 24 -0.92 -30.69 28.65
C TRP A 24 -1.03 -29.18 28.56
N GLU A 25 -1.00 -28.67 27.33
CA GLU A 25 -1.31 -27.28 27.03
C GLU A 25 -2.83 -27.11 26.90
N PRO A 26 -3.42 -26.05 27.49
CA PRO A 26 -4.81 -25.73 27.29
C PRO A 26 -5.14 -25.63 25.79
N PRO A 27 -6.14 -26.37 25.28
CA PRO A 27 -6.47 -26.38 23.86
C PRO A 27 -6.86 -25.00 23.30
N GLU A 28 -7.29 -24.07 24.15
CA GLU A 28 -7.64 -22.70 23.78
C GLU A 28 -6.40 -21.90 23.37
N GLU A 29 -5.33 -21.96 24.17
CA GLU A 29 -4.06 -21.27 23.89
C GLU A 29 -3.45 -21.76 22.56
N VAL A 30 -3.48 -23.07 22.33
CA VAL A 30 -3.02 -23.68 21.07
C VAL A 30 -3.87 -23.21 19.88
N ARG A 31 -5.20 -23.13 20.04
CA ARG A 31 -6.11 -22.67 19.00
C ARG A 31 -5.92 -21.19 18.67
N GLU A 32 -5.70 -20.35 19.67
CA GLU A 32 -5.44 -18.93 19.49
C GLU A 32 -4.11 -18.71 18.77
N ALA A 33 -3.05 -19.39 19.19
CA ALA A 33 -1.76 -19.34 18.53
C ALA A 33 -1.85 -19.77 17.05
N VAL A 34 -2.55 -20.87 16.77
CA VAL A 34 -2.78 -21.34 15.38
C VAL A 34 -3.61 -20.34 14.59
N ARG A 35 -4.67 -19.76 15.19
CA ARG A 35 -5.50 -18.73 14.54
C ARG A 35 -4.66 -17.51 14.17
N GLU A 36 -3.85 -17.01 15.10
CA GLU A 36 -2.97 -15.88 14.83
C GLU A 36 -1.97 -16.18 13.72
N GLN A 37 -1.36 -17.37 13.75
CA GLN A 37 -0.41 -17.77 12.71
C GLN A 37 -1.10 -17.90 11.35
N LEU A 38 -2.31 -18.43 11.28
CA LEU A 38 -3.09 -18.49 10.05
C LEU A 38 -3.43 -17.10 9.53
N GLU A 39 -3.89 -16.19 10.39
CA GLU A 39 -4.19 -14.79 10.02
C GLU A 39 -2.95 -14.07 9.50
N LYS A 40 -1.82 -14.16 10.22
CA LYS A 40 -0.53 -13.57 9.80
C LYS A 40 -0.06 -14.15 8.47
N ASN A 41 -0.07 -15.47 8.33
CA ASN A 41 0.38 -16.15 7.12
C ASN A 41 -0.51 -15.86 5.91
N LYS A 42 -1.83 -15.82 6.11
CA LYS A 42 -2.78 -15.51 5.04
C LYS A 42 -2.59 -14.08 4.56
N LYS A 43 -2.55 -13.10 5.47
CA LYS A 43 -2.31 -11.69 5.13
C LYS A 43 -0.99 -11.50 4.38
N ASN A 44 0.09 -12.14 4.81
CA ASN A 44 1.39 -12.02 4.16
C ASN A 44 1.41 -12.66 2.76
N LYS A 45 0.82 -13.85 2.60
CA LYS A 45 0.73 -14.53 1.30
C LYS A 45 -0.16 -13.77 0.32
N ASP A 46 -1.29 -13.26 0.80
CA ASP A 46 -2.25 -12.51 -0.02
C ASP A 46 -1.63 -11.16 -0.43
N LYS A 47 -1.00 -10.44 0.51
CA LYS A 47 -0.26 -9.21 0.21
C LYS A 47 0.88 -9.46 -0.78
N ALA A 48 1.70 -10.50 -0.59
CA ALA A 48 2.77 -10.83 -1.52
C ALA A 48 2.27 -11.21 -2.92
N ARG A 49 1.10 -11.86 -3.03
CA ARG A 49 0.46 -12.15 -4.32
C ARG A 49 -0.06 -10.89 -5.00
N TYR A 50 -0.64 -9.97 -4.22
CA TYR A 50 -1.12 -8.68 -4.70
C TYR A 50 0.06 -7.82 -5.17
N ASP A 51 1.06 -7.63 -4.31
CA ASP A 51 2.25 -6.82 -4.58
C ASP A 51 3.05 -7.35 -5.80
N ARG A 52 3.03 -8.67 -6.06
CA ARG A 52 3.65 -9.26 -7.26
C ARG A 52 3.08 -8.70 -8.58
N HIS A 53 1.79 -8.35 -8.59
CA HIS A 53 1.12 -7.79 -9.76
C HIS A 53 1.00 -6.27 -9.67
N GLY A 54 1.50 -5.65 -8.59
CA GLY A 54 1.57 -4.21 -8.45
C GLY A 54 2.55 -3.65 -9.47
N HIS A 55 2.10 -2.64 -10.23
CA HIS A 55 3.00 -1.85 -11.06
C HIS A 55 3.65 -0.76 -10.20
N ASP A 56 4.90 -0.43 -10.51
CA ASP A 56 5.59 0.69 -9.87
C ASP A 56 4.84 1.99 -10.17
N ASN A 57 4.50 2.73 -9.11
CA ASN A 57 3.86 4.02 -9.28
C ASN A 57 4.87 5.05 -9.80
N THR A 58 4.45 5.89 -10.73
CA THR A 58 5.26 7.02 -11.19
C THR A 58 5.44 8.01 -10.05
N ASN A 59 6.69 8.28 -9.67
CA ASN A 59 7.02 9.23 -8.61
C ASN A 59 7.94 10.30 -9.16
N TYR A 60 7.72 11.55 -8.75
CA TYR A 60 8.57 12.68 -9.12
C TYR A 60 9.38 13.17 -7.93
N THR A 61 10.53 13.76 -8.20
CA THR A 61 11.41 14.33 -7.18
C THR A 61 11.38 15.85 -7.20
N ASN A 62 11.70 16.48 -6.07
CA ASN A 62 11.80 17.95 -6.01
C ASN A 62 12.88 18.44 -6.98
N GLY A 63 12.55 19.45 -7.78
CA GLY A 63 13.42 20.00 -8.83
C GLY A 63 13.25 19.37 -10.21
N GLU A 64 12.47 18.30 -10.33
CA GLU A 64 12.21 17.64 -11.61
C GLU A 64 11.31 18.48 -12.51
N VAL A 65 11.61 18.49 -13.82
CA VAL A 65 10.86 19.25 -14.81
C VAL A 65 9.76 18.37 -15.39
N VAL A 66 8.52 18.82 -15.27
CA VAL A 66 7.32 18.11 -15.69
C VAL A 66 6.42 19.03 -16.53
N VAL A 67 5.61 18.45 -17.40
CA VAL A 67 4.54 19.13 -18.10
C VAL A 67 3.18 18.72 -17.52
N MET A 68 2.23 19.65 -17.43
CA MET A 68 0.89 19.37 -16.90
C MET A 68 -0.13 19.24 -18.02
N LYS A 69 -0.93 18.17 -18.02
CA LYS A 69 -2.03 17.97 -18.97
C LYS A 69 -3.12 19.04 -18.75
N ARG A 70 -3.54 19.68 -19.84
CA ARG A 70 -4.67 20.62 -19.86
C ARG A 70 -5.94 19.90 -20.27
N VAL A 71 -7.06 20.34 -19.72
CA VAL A 71 -8.38 20.00 -20.23
C VAL A 71 -8.62 20.85 -21.49
N PRO A 72 -9.03 20.25 -22.63
CA PRO A 72 -9.33 21.01 -23.84
C PRO A 72 -10.53 21.94 -23.61
N THR A 73 -10.48 23.13 -24.19
CA THR A 73 -11.55 24.11 -24.10
C THR A 73 -12.62 23.83 -25.15
N VAL A 74 -13.87 23.66 -24.71
CA VAL A 74 -15.00 23.40 -25.62
C VAL A 74 -15.52 24.73 -26.15
N THR A 75 -15.10 25.10 -27.36
CA THR A 75 -15.53 26.32 -28.07
C THR A 75 -16.57 26.07 -29.17
N GLY A 76 -16.97 24.81 -29.39
CA GLY A 76 -17.83 24.40 -30.52
C GLY A 76 -17.05 23.96 -31.76
N GLU A 77 -15.75 24.21 -31.79
CA GLU A 77 -14.82 23.78 -32.84
C GLU A 77 -14.01 22.54 -32.44
N SER A 78 -13.23 21.99 -33.37
CA SER A 78 -12.41 20.80 -33.12
C SER A 78 -11.26 21.09 -32.15
N THR A 79 -11.16 20.30 -31.08
CA THR A 79 -10.12 20.43 -30.04
C THR A 79 -8.77 19.81 -30.43
N LYS A 80 -8.66 19.20 -31.63
CA LYS A 80 -7.47 18.43 -32.04
C LYS A 80 -6.18 19.25 -32.10
N LEU A 81 -6.30 20.54 -32.45
CA LEU A 81 -5.16 21.46 -32.58
C LEU A 81 -4.86 22.25 -31.30
N GLN A 82 -5.62 22.05 -30.23
CA GLN A 82 -5.39 22.76 -28.96
C GLN A 82 -4.19 22.16 -28.21
N ASP A 83 -3.44 23.03 -27.51
CA ASP A 83 -2.30 22.61 -26.69
C ASP A 83 -2.75 21.70 -25.54
N ARG A 84 -2.37 20.42 -25.64
CA ARG A 84 -2.72 19.40 -24.65
C ARG A 84 -1.92 19.52 -23.35
N TYR A 85 -0.76 20.17 -23.38
CA TYR A 85 0.14 20.28 -22.24
C TYR A 85 0.43 21.75 -21.92
N ARG A 86 0.59 22.02 -20.63
CA ARG A 86 0.99 23.30 -20.08
C ARG A 86 2.43 23.23 -19.64
N GLY A 87 3.28 23.94 -20.37
CA GLY A 87 4.58 24.48 -19.95
C GLY A 87 5.59 23.50 -19.35
N PRO A 88 6.88 23.86 -19.34
CA PRO A 88 7.82 23.24 -18.41
C PRO A 88 7.54 23.80 -17.00
N LEU A 89 7.10 22.93 -16.11
CA LEU A 89 6.92 23.20 -14.69
C LEU A 89 8.00 22.46 -13.90
N VAL A 90 8.38 22.99 -12.74
CA VAL A 90 9.28 22.34 -11.79
C VAL A 90 8.47 21.88 -10.59
N VAL A 91 8.71 20.65 -10.13
CA VAL A 91 8.19 20.16 -8.86
C VAL A 91 8.91 20.88 -7.71
N ILE A 92 8.17 21.66 -6.92
CA ILE A 92 8.70 22.35 -5.75
C ILE A 92 8.65 21.45 -4.52
N GLU A 93 7.54 20.73 -4.37
CA GLU A 93 7.21 19.99 -3.15
C GLU A 93 6.43 18.72 -3.50
N VAL A 94 6.85 17.59 -2.92
CA VAL A 94 6.10 16.33 -2.94
C VAL A 94 5.15 16.30 -1.75
N LEU A 95 3.84 16.21 -2.01
CA LEU A 95 2.80 16.12 -1.01
C LEU A 95 2.37 14.65 -0.82
N PRO A 96 1.74 14.30 0.31
CA PRO A 96 1.21 12.95 0.52
C PRO A 96 0.11 12.62 -0.51
N GLY A 97 0.04 11.34 -0.92
CA GLY A 97 -1.02 10.84 -1.79
C GLY A 97 -0.87 11.19 -3.28
N ASP A 98 0.35 11.08 -3.82
CA ASP A 98 0.67 11.29 -5.24
C ASP A 98 0.33 12.70 -5.78
N VAL A 99 0.30 13.68 -4.88
CA VAL A 99 0.08 15.09 -5.21
C VAL A 99 1.42 15.82 -5.19
N TYR A 100 1.62 16.72 -6.14
CA TYR A 100 2.83 17.50 -6.28
C TYR A 100 2.48 18.97 -6.40
N ARG A 101 3.26 19.83 -5.76
CA ARG A 101 3.20 21.27 -5.97
C ARG A 101 4.17 21.62 -7.08
N VAL A 102 3.65 22.19 -8.15
CA VAL A 102 4.41 22.55 -9.35
C VAL A 102 4.35 24.05 -9.58
N ALA A 103 5.45 24.62 -10.08
CA ALA A 103 5.50 26.00 -10.54
C ALA A 103 6.19 26.15 -11.88
N GLU A 104 5.87 27.23 -12.59
CA GLU A 104 6.48 27.53 -13.87
C GLU A 104 7.99 27.79 -13.72
N LEU A 105 8.78 27.15 -14.60
CA LEU A 105 10.24 27.32 -14.63
C LEU A 105 10.64 28.72 -15.12
N ASP A 106 9.85 29.27 -16.04
CA ASP A 106 10.15 30.51 -16.74
C ASP A 106 9.92 31.72 -15.84
N GLN A 107 11.01 32.45 -15.55
CA GLN A 107 10.99 33.65 -14.71
C GLN A 107 10.72 34.93 -15.52
N THR A 108 10.64 34.84 -16.85
CA THR A 108 10.44 36.01 -17.72
C THR A 108 9.01 36.54 -17.69
N LYS A 109 8.05 35.71 -17.28
CA LYS A 109 6.64 36.08 -17.23
C LYS A 109 6.31 36.86 -15.97
N ASN A 110 5.55 37.94 -16.11
CA ASN A 110 5.08 38.77 -15.00
C ASN A 110 4.17 38.02 -14.00
N SER A 111 3.56 36.90 -14.41
CA SER A 111 2.70 36.09 -13.54
C SER A 111 3.35 34.73 -13.31
N ARG A 112 3.55 34.39 -12.04
CA ARG A 112 4.17 33.14 -11.62
C ARG A 112 3.08 32.10 -11.43
N PHE A 113 2.93 31.17 -12.37
CA PHE A 113 1.97 30.08 -12.24
C PHE A 113 2.49 29.05 -11.24
N ALA A 114 1.68 28.76 -10.22
CA ALA A 114 1.92 27.69 -9.25
C ALA A 114 0.60 26.98 -8.95
N THR A 115 0.61 25.65 -8.88
CA THR A 115 -0.60 24.83 -8.67
C THR A 115 -0.21 23.49 -8.04
N THR A 116 -1.16 22.84 -7.37
CA THR A 116 -1.04 21.46 -6.91
C THR A 116 -1.72 20.52 -7.91
N ALA A 117 -1.01 19.49 -8.37
CA ALA A 117 -1.52 18.53 -9.34
C ALA A 117 -1.25 17.09 -8.90
N HIS A 118 -2.17 16.18 -9.25
CA HIS A 118 -1.99 14.75 -9.03
C HIS A 118 -1.08 14.15 -10.12
N VAL A 119 -0.36 13.06 -9.79
CA VAL A 119 0.58 12.38 -10.70
C VAL A 119 0.01 12.09 -12.08
N SER A 120 -1.29 11.73 -12.16
CA SER A 120 -1.97 11.39 -13.42
C SER A 120 -2.06 12.57 -14.41
N GLN A 121 -2.03 13.79 -13.90
CA GLN A 121 -2.07 15.03 -14.69
C GLN A 121 -0.67 15.47 -15.12
N LEU A 122 0.38 14.99 -14.46
CA LEU A 122 1.76 15.33 -14.77
C LEU A 122 2.36 14.31 -15.74
N LYS A 123 3.40 14.75 -16.45
CA LYS A 123 4.20 13.91 -17.33
C LYS A 123 5.62 14.48 -17.34
N SER A 124 6.62 13.65 -17.05
CA SER A 124 8.03 13.99 -17.33
C SER A 124 8.35 13.85 -18.81
#